data_AF-A0A432QSS8-F1
#
_entry.id   AF-A0A432QSS8-F1
#
_cell.length_a   1.000
_cell.length_b   1.000
_cell.length_c   1.000
_cell.angle_alpha   90.00
_cell.angle_beta   90.00
_cell.angle_gamma   90.00
#
_symmetry.space_group_name_H-M   'P 1'
#
loop_
_entity.id
_entity.type
_entity.pdbx_description
1 polymer ?
#
loop_
_entity_poly.entity_id
_entity_poly.type
_entity_poly.pdbx_seq_one_letter_code
_entity_poly.pdbx_strand_id
1 'polypeptide(L)'
;MQCQRLLKQTKSWYVHVSNETMAPARMISFIKKHAADCDICREDPDLEEEIEKITEMILPESKIPKAVRMQQEQKELERQAAAERAEAERAIIAESADTKETSD
;
A
#
# COMPACT_ATOMS: atom_id res chain seq x y z
N MET A 1 -1.38 -23.29 4.18
CA MET A 1 -2.55 -23.74 4.98
C MET A 1 -3.09 -25.07 4.46
N GLN A 2 -3.43 -26.01 5.35
CA GLN A 2 -3.83 -27.40 5.00
C GLN A 2 -5.35 -27.65 5.01
N CYS A 3 -6.14 -26.78 5.65
CA CYS A 3 -7.59 -26.97 5.76
C CYS A 3 -8.34 -26.66 4.45
N GLN A 4 -8.78 -27.71 3.74
CA GLN A 4 -9.56 -27.58 2.50
C GLN A 4 -10.87 -26.82 2.67
N ARG A 5 -11.51 -26.91 3.84
CA ARG A 5 -12.76 -26.21 4.14
C ARG A 5 -12.52 -24.70 4.30
N LEU A 6 -11.43 -24.32 4.94
CA LEU A 6 -11.01 -22.92 5.06
C LEU A 6 -10.64 -22.36 3.69
N LEU A 7 -9.85 -23.08 2.90
CA LEU A 7 -9.46 -22.67 1.54
C LEU A 7 -10.66 -22.34 0.65
N LYS A 8 -11.72 -23.17 0.67
CA LYS A 8 -12.96 -22.91 -0.09
C LYS A 8 -13.68 -21.66 0.40
N GLN A 9 -13.78 -21.48 1.72
CA GLN A 9 -14.41 -20.31 2.32
C GLN A 9 -13.63 -19.02 2.02
N THR A 10 -12.32 -19.04 2.17
CA THR A 10 -11.44 -17.90 1.85
C THR A 10 -11.63 -17.45 0.40
N LYS A 11 -11.67 -18.38 -0.57
CA LYS A 11 -11.94 -18.03 -1.99
C LYS A 11 -13.31 -17.40 -2.19
N SER A 12 -14.35 -17.94 -1.54
CA SER A 12 -15.70 -17.37 -1.62
C SER A 12 -15.77 -15.98 -1.00
N TRP A 13 -15.19 -15.79 0.20
CA TRP A 13 -15.13 -14.49 0.86
C TRP A 13 -14.31 -13.48 0.07
N TYR A 14 -13.22 -13.92 -0.57
CA TYR A 14 -12.43 -13.06 -1.43
C TYR A 14 -13.28 -12.47 -2.57
N VAL A 15 -14.10 -13.27 -3.25
CA VAL A 15 -15.03 -12.76 -4.27
C VAL A 15 -15.99 -11.72 -3.69
N HIS A 16 -16.50 -11.93 -2.47
CA HIS A 16 -17.35 -10.95 -1.80
C HIS A 16 -16.62 -9.65 -1.47
N VAL A 17 -15.35 -9.74 -1.05
CA VAL A 17 -14.48 -8.59 -0.79
C VAL A 17 -14.18 -7.84 -2.10
N SER A 18 -13.85 -8.57 -3.18
CA SER A 18 -13.61 -7.99 -4.50
C SER A 18 -14.84 -7.30 -5.10
N ASN A 19 -16.04 -7.83 -4.82
CA ASN A 19 -17.30 -7.22 -5.24
C ASN A 19 -17.81 -6.14 -4.25
N GLU A 20 -17.00 -5.73 -3.27
CA GLU A 20 -17.33 -4.74 -2.23
C GLU A 20 -18.55 -5.10 -1.36
N THR A 21 -19.04 -6.33 -1.45
CA THR A 21 -20.17 -6.84 -0.65
C THR A 21 -19.78 -7.29 0.76
N MET A 22 -18.47 -7.32 1.06
CA MET A 22 -17.93 -7.69 2.36
C MET A 22 -16.67 -6.87 2.66
N ALA A 23 -16.56 -6.31 3.86
CA ALA A 23 -15.35 -5.61 4.27
C ALA A 23 -14.17 -6.60 4.47
N PRO A 24 -12.93 -6.25 4.05
CA PRO A 24 -11.75 -7.10 4.25
C PRO A 24 -11.54 -7.53 5.71
N ALA A 25 -11.75 -6.62 6.67
CA ALA A 25 -11.65 -6.91 8.10
C ALA A 25 -12.63 -8.01 8.57
N ARG A 26 -13.81 -8.11 7.92
CA ARG A 26 -14.81 -9.14 8.22
C ARG A 26 -14.34 -10.51 7.74
N MET A 27 -13.75 -10.58 6.55
CA MET A 27 -13.15 -11.81 6.01
C MET A 27 -12.05 -12.33 6.94
N ILE A 28 -11.12 -11.48 7.40
CA ILE A 28 -10.07 -11.89 8.35
C ILE A 28 -10.66 -12.42 9.66
N SER A 29 -11.72 -11.77 10.17
CA SER A 29 -12.40 -12.22 11.38
C SER A 29 -13.00 -13.63 11.21
N PHE A 30 -13.55 -13.95 10.03
CA PHE A 30 -14.05 -15.29 9.77
C PHE A 30 -12.96 -16.34 9.65
N ILE A 31 -11.82 -15.99 9.03
CA ILE A 31 -10.66 -16.88 8.96
C ILE A 31 -10.16 -17.21 10.38
N LYS A 32 -9.97 -16.20 11.23
CA LYS A 32 -9.54 -16.38 12.62
C LYS A 32 -10.53 -17.21 13.44
N LYS A 33 -11.84 -16.97 13.27
CA LYS A 33 -12.87 -17.77 13.93
C LYS A 33 -12.84 -19.23 13.49
N HIS A 34 -12.69 -19.49 12.18
CA HIS A 34 -12.56 -20.84 11.67
C HIS A 34 -11.34 -21.55 12.23
N ALA A 35 -10.19 -20.86 12.25
CA ALA A 35 -8.95 -21.38 12.81
C ALA A 35 -9.12 -21.79 14.27
N ALA A 36 -9.80 -20.95 15.05
CA ALA A 36 -10.09 -21.22 16.45
C ALA A 36 -11.01 -22.44 16.65
N ASP A 37 -11.93 -22.73 15.73
CA ASP A 37 -12.94 -23.79 15.86
C ASP A 37 -12.61 -25.08 15.05
N CYS A 38 -11.46 -25.15 14.39
CA CYS A 38 -11.11 -26.27 13.49
C CYS A 38 -9.80 -26.94 13.91
N ASP A 39 -9.85 -28.22 14.26
CA ASP A 39 -8.67 -28.97 14.74
C ASP A 39 -7.56 -29.04 13.69
N ILE A 40 -7.92 -29.22 12.41
CA ILE A 40 -6.96 -29.19 11.29
C ILE A 40 -6.20 -27.86 11.22
N CYS A 41 -6.87 -26.75 11.51
CA CYS A 41 -6.23 -25.43 11.51
C CYS A 41 -5.36 -25.24 12.75
N ARG A 42 -5.77 -25.75 13.91
CA ARG A 42 -4.97 -25.65 15.15
C ARG A 42 -3.65 -26.44 15.07
N GLU A 43 -3.63 -27.52 14.29
CA GLU A 43 -2.46 -28.35 14.06
C GLU A 43 -1.55 -27.86 12.92
N ASP A 44 -1.98 -26.85 12.15
CA ASP A 44 -1.26 -26.34 10.99
C ASP A 44 -0.25 -25.25 11.42
N PRO A 45 1.07 -25.55 11.41
CA PRO A 45 2.10 -24.62 11.88
C PRO A 45 2.25 -23.41 10.94
N ASP A 46 1.85 -23.55 9.67
CA ASP A 46 1.99 -22.49 8.67
C ASP A 46 0.74 -21.59 8.63
N LEU A 47 -0.27 -21.86 9.46
CA LEU A 47 -1.56 -21.18 9.38
C LEU A 47 -1.43 -19.67 9.60
N GLU A 48 -0.65 -19.24 10.59
CA GLU A 48 -0.51 -17.82 10.92
C GLU A 48 0.12 -17.03 9.76
N GLU A 49 1.20 -17.55 9.18
CA GLU A 49 1.88 -16.94 8.03
C GLU A 49 0.93 -16.82 6.82
N GLU A 50 0.09 -17.84 6.60
CA GLU A 50 -0.85 -17.86 5.48
C GLU A 50 -2.01 -16.87 5.68
N ILE A 51 -2.45 -16.67 6.94
CA ILE A 51 -3.43 -15.64 7.28
C ILE A 51 -2.85 -14.25 7.04
N GLU A 52 -1.58 -14.03 7.37
CA GLU A 52 -0.89 -12.76 7.11
C GLU A 52 -0.81 -12.48 5.61
N LYS A 53 -0.36 -13.44 4.80
CA LYS A 53 -0.34 -13.31 3.33
C LYS A 53 -1.72 -12.98 2.76
N ILE A 54 -2.77 -13.64 3.23
CA ILE A 54 -4.14 -13.32 2.80
C ILE A 54 -4.52 -11.90 3.22
N THR A 55 -4.17 -11.49 4.44
CA THR A 55 -4.44 -10.15 4.96
C THR A 55 -3.79 -9.08 4.09
N GLU A 56 -2.53 -9.27 3.70
CA GLU A 56 -1.81 -8.38 2.78
C GLU A 56 -2.42 -8.34 1.39
N MET A 57 -2.88 -9.48 0.87
CA MET A 57 -3.52 -9.54 -0.44
C MET A 57 -4.87 -8.80 -0.48
N ILE A 58 -5.69 -8.93 0.58
CA ILE A 58 -7.05 -8.38 0.58
C ILE A 58 -7.15 -6.97 1.17
N LEU A 59 -6.18 -6.56 1.99
CA LEU A 59 -6.00 -5.16 2.34
C LEU A 59 -4.93 -4.58 1.40
N PRO A 60 -5.30 -3.94 0.28
CA PRO A 60 -4.37 -3.00 -0.36
C PRO A 60 -3.96 -1.94 0.68
N GLU A 61 -2.83 -1.23 0.47
CA GLU A 61 -2.18 -0.23 1.36
C GLU A 61 -3.04 0.93 1.92
N SER A 62 -4.36 0.79 1.93
CA SER A 62 -5.37 1.63 2.58
C SER A 62 -5.35 1.55 4.13
N LYS A 63 -4.15 1.46 4.72
CA LYS A 63 -3.91 1.71 6.15
C LYS A 63 -2.70 2.61 6.42
N ILE A 64 -2.18 3.33 5.43
CA ILE A 64 -1.42 4.54 5.77
C ILE A 64 -2.44 5.51 6.40
N PRO A 65 -2.31 5.88 7.69
CA PRO A 65 -3.21 6.83 8.32
C PRO A 65 -3.28 8.09 7.45
N LYS A 66 -4.46 8.71 7.30
CA LYS A 66 -4.61 9.94 6.49
C LYS A 66 -3.49 10.96 6.75
N ALA A 67 -3.05 11.09 8.00
CA ALA A 67 -1.93 11.95 8.39
C ALA A 67 -0.61 11.60 7.68
N VAL A 68 -0.26 10.32 7.57
CA VAL A 68 0.98 9.88 6.91
C VAL A 68 0.85 10.01 5.40
N ARG A 69 -0.33 9.76 4.83
CA ARG A 69 -0.59 10.00 3.40
C ARG A 69 -0.44 11.48 3.05
N MET A 70 -1.02 12.37 3.88
CA MET A 70 -0.89 13.82 3.70
C MET A 70 0.57 14.29 3.87
N GLN A 71 1.33 13.71 4.80
CA GLN A 71 2.76 14.03 4.93
C GLN A 71 3.59 13.58 3.72
N GLN A 72 3.29 12.42 3.14
CA GLN A 72 3.97 11.95 1.93
C GLN A 72 3.62 12.83 0.72
N GLU A 73 2.34 13.19 0.57
CA GLU A 73 1.88 14.10 -0.47
C GLU A 73 2.52 15.49 -0.32
N GLN A 74 2.61 16.01 0.91
CA GLN A 74 3.29 17.27 1.21
C GLN A 74 4.78 17.22 0.90
N LYS A 75 5.47 16.13 1.26
CA LYS A 75 6.90 15.94 0.95
C LYS A 75 7.17 15.85 -0.54
N GLU A 76 6.26 15.24 -1.29
CA GLU A 76 6.39 15.15 -2.75
C GLU A 76 6.18 16.53 -3.40
N LEU A 77 5.20 17.30 -2.94
CA LEU A 77 5.01 18.70 -3.36
C LEU A 77 6.22 19.57 -3.03
N GLU A 78 6.82 19.42 -1.84
CA GLU A 78 8.04 20.14 -1.45
C GLU A 78 9.23 19.78 -2.34
N ARG A 79 9.38 18.49 -2.71
CA ARG A 79 10.43 18.04 -3.62
C ARG A 79 10.25 18.63 -5.02
N GLN A 80 9.03 18.64 -5.54
CA GLN A 80 8.71 19.24 -6.84
C GLN A 80 9.01 20.75 -6.84
N ALA A 81 8.55 21.47 -5.80
CA ALA A 81 8.84 22.89 -5.66
C ALA A 81 10.34 23.20 -5.52
N ALA A 82 11.11 22.33 -4.88
CA ALA A 82 12.57 22.47 -4.80
C ALA A 82 13.25 22.23 -6.15
N ALA A 83 12.78 21.25 -6.93
CA ALA A 83 13.28 20.98 -8.27
C ALA A 83 13.00 22.16 -9.23
N GLU A 84 11.78 22.70 -9.21
CA GLU A 84 11.41 23.86 -10.03
C GLU A 84 12.24 25.10 -9.70
N ARG A 85 12.52 25.36 -8.41
CA ARG A 85 13.41 26.46 -8.00
C ARG A 85 14.84 26.28 -8.50
N ALA A 86 15.37 25.07 -8.37
CA ALA A 86 16.72 24.76 -8.84
C ALA A 86 16.83 24.89 -10.37
N GLU A 87 15.78 24.54 -11.10
CA GLU A 87 15.70 24.72 -12.56
C GLU A 87 15.62 26.21 -12.93
N ALA A 88 14.77 26.99 -12.25
CA ALA A 88 14.68 28.44 -12.45
C ALA A 88 16.00 29.16 -12.15
N GLU A 89 16.69 28.79 -11.07
CA GLU A 89 18.00 29.36 -10.72
C GLU A 89 19.06 29.02 -11.78
N ARG A 90 19.07 27.78 -12.29
CA ARG A 90 19.95 27.39 -13.40
C ARG A 90 19.65 28.18 -14.67
N ALA A 91 18.39 28.44 -14.99
CA ALA A 91 17.99 29.24 -16.15
C ALA A 91 18.47 30.69 -16.04
N ILE A 92 18.34 31.31 -14.85
CA ILE A 92 18.81 32.68 -14.59
C ILE A 92 20.34 32.77 -14.73
N ILE A 93 21.09 31.79 -14.20
CA ILE A 93 22.55 31.75 -14.32
C ILE A 93 22.96 31.59 -15.79
N ALA A 94 22.29 30.73 -16.55
CA ALA A 94 22.56 30.54 -17.98
C ALA A 94 22.31 31.81 -18.81
N GLU A 95 21.23 32.54 -18.55
CA GLU A 95 20.90 33.79 -19.26
C GLU A 95 21.88 34.93 -18.89
N SER A 96 22.35 34.97 -17.65
CA SER A 96 23.34 35.96 -17.20
C SER A 96 24.77 35.72 -17.76
N ALA A 97 25.08 34.51 -18.23
CA ALA A 97 26.36 34.18 -18.83
C ALA A 97 26.50 34.67 -20.29
N ASP A 98 25.38 34.89 -20.98
CA ASP A 98 25.32 35.30 -22.40
C ASP A 98 25.58 36.81 -22.61
N THR A 99 25.42 37.63 -21.57
CA THR A 99 25.55 39.11 -21.68
C THR A 99 26.98 39.65 -21.59
N LYS A 100 28.02 38.80 -21.53
CA LYS A 100 29.43 39.24 -21.41
C LYS A 100 30.24 39.21 -22.71
N GLU A 101 29.68 38.80 -23.85
CA GLU A 101 30.45 38.59 -25.10
C GLU A 101 30.28 39.68 -26.18
N THR A 102 29.69 40.85 -25.87
CA THR A 102 29.58 41.97 -26.83
C THR A 102 30.19 43.27 -26.30
N SER A 103 31.47 43.25 -25.94
CA SER A 103 32.25 44.50 -25.83
C SER A 103 33.76 44.23 -25.88
N ASP A 104 34.29 43.93 -27.07
CA ASP A 104 35.53 44.52 -27.59
C ASP A 104 35.56 44.38 -29.13
#